data_AF-Q24Y71-F1
#
_entry.id   AF-Q24Y71-F1
#
_cell.length_a   1.000
_cell.length_b   1.000
_cell.length_c   1.000
_cell.angle_alpha   90.00
_cell.angle_beta   90.00
_cell.angle_gamma   90.00
#
_symmetry.space_group_name_H-M   'P 1'
#
loop_
_entity.id
_entity.type
_entity.pdbx_description
1 polymer ?
#
loop_
_entity_poly.entity_id
_entity_poly.type
_entity_poly.pdbx_seq_one_letter_code
_entity_poly.pdbx_strand_id
1 'polypeptide(L)'
;MKRNDVMHYLFRSGCYKEGNRVFIKIPFNVWDTCGKKGNIPVKATIDDIAFECKLIPKGNGDYLLPLNKDIFSKLGSSGEYDVRFTLLEQLTRITNDSPYDKDNPIRQIESISYLKQPHNGYCGQTCLAMLAGISVDEVIKIMKSTKWQASISKVLETLDYFGFSYKKPVYTHGEKVMFPKCCIINSRGCEKSHLLVYFDGVFYDPATGVSKDYPHKTIISYIEVSTLNRT
;
A
#
# COMPACT_ATOMS: atom_id res chain seq x y z
N MET A 1 9.14 -19.74 -22.55
CA MET A 1 8.83 -19.39 -21.15
C MET A 1 10.10 -19.45 -20.33
N LYS A 2 10.70 -18.32 -19.95
CA LYS A 2 11.71 -18.34 -18.88
C LYS A 2 10.93 -18.60 -17.58
N ARG A 3 11.17 -19.73 -16.90
CA ARG A 3 10.81 -19.86 -15.49
C ARG A 3 11.59 -18.74 -14.80
N ASN A 4 10.90 -17.70 -14.34
CA ASN A 4 11.49 -16.82 -13.35
C ASN A 4 11.62 -17.68 -12.10
N ASP A 5 12.82 -18.21 -11.86
CA ASP A 5 13.12 -18.88 -10.59
C ASP A 5 12.92 -17.84 -9.48
N VAL A 6 11.82 -17.99 -8.74
CA VAL A 6 11.53 -17.14 -7.61
C VAL A 6 12.53 -17.51 -6.52
N MET A 7 13.48 -16.62 -6.26
CA MET A 7 14.49 -16.85 -5.23
C MET A 7 13.80 -16.98 -3.86
N HIS A 8 14.02 -18.12 -3.22
CA HIS A 8 13.54 -18.41 -1.88
C HIS A 8 14.67 -18.22 -0.87
N TYR A 9 14.42 -17.42 0.17
CA TYR A 9 15.33 -17.29 1.31
C TYR A 9 14.81 -18.18 2.43
N LEU A 10 15.68 -19.05 2.96
CA LEU A 10 15.34 -20.03 3.98
C LEU A 10 16.28 -19.89 5.18
N PHE A 11 15.73 -19.91 6.39
CA PHE A 11 16.51 -19.93 7.63
C PHE A 11 15.65 -20.43 8.80
N ARG A 12 16.31 -20.74 9.91
CA ARG A 12 15.66 -21.05 11.19
C ARG A 12 15.90 -19.92 12.18
N SER A 13 14.85 -19.55 12.91
CA SER A 13 14.95 -18.53 13.96
C SER A 13 13.78 -18.63 14.94
N GLY A 14 14.03 -18.25 16.19
CA GLY A 14 13.01 -18.09 17.21
C GLY A 14 12.25 -16.76 17.12
N CYS A 15 11.22 -16.65 17.95
CA CYS A 15 10.48 -15.41 18.15
C CYS A 15 11.28 -14.42 19.00
N TYR A 16 11.27 -13.16 18.58
CA TYR A 16 11.81 -12.02 19.30
C TYR A 16 10.67 -11.06 19.66
N LYS A 17 10.59 -10.66 20.93
CA LYS A 17 9.56 -9.72 21.41
C LYS A 17 10.18 -8.33 21.63
N GLU A 18 9.52 -7.31 21.11
CA GLU A 18 9.87 -5.90 21.35
C GLU A 18 8.58 -5.16 21.74
N GLY A 19 8.43 -4.88 23.03
CA GLY A 19 7.17 -4.41 23.61
C GLY A 19 6.02 -5.39 23.37
N ASN A 20 4.90 -4.90 22.83
CA ASN A 20 3.71 -5.69 22.54
C ASN A 20 3.73 -6.37 21.15
N ARG A 21 4.85 -6.33 20.44
CA ARG A 21 4.98 -6.87 19.09
C ARG A 21 5.93 -8.05 19.08
N VAL A 22 5.64 -9.02 18.21
CA VAL A 22 6.45 -10.22 18.02
C VAL A 22 7.03 -10.21 16.61
N PHE A 23 8.28 -10.62 16.50
CA PHE A 23 9.06 -10.65 15.28
C PHE A 23 9.85 -11.94 15.16
N ILE A 24 10.38 -12.19 13.97
CA ILE A 24 11.48 -13.10 13.73
C ILE A 24 12.68 -12.28 13.24
N LYS A 25 13.86 -12.49 13.83
CA LYS A 25 15.08 -11.83 13.38
C LYS A 25 15.60 -12.54 12.13
N ILE A 26 15.95 -11.78 11.09
CA ILE A 26 16.61 -12.35 9.92
C ILE A 26 18.10 -12.53 10.26
N PRO A 27 18.65 -13.76 10.16
CA PRO A 27 19.99 -14.07 10.67
C PRO A 27 21.13 -13.72 9.69
N PHE A 28 20.84 -12.94 8.65
CA PHE A 28 21.81 -12.52 7.65
C PHE A 28 21.56 -11.06 7.23
N ASN A 29 22.58 -10.44 6.63
CA ASN A 29 22.47 -9.08 6.12
C ASN A 29 21.57 -9.05 4.88
N VAL A 30 20.41 -8.40 5.00
CA VAL A 30 19.40 -8.33 3.93
C VAL A 30 19.82 -7.39 2.80
N TRP A 31 20.63 -6.36 3.06
CA TRP A 31 21.11 -5.48 2.00
C TRP A 31 22.01 -6.23 1.04
N ASP A 32 22.95 -7.00 1.57
CA ASP A 32 23.92 -7.76 0.78
C ASP A 32 23.24 -8.94 0.08
N THR A 33 22.33 -9.62 0.79
CA THR A 33 21.70 -10.85 0.31
C THR A 33 20.52 -10.61 -0.65
N CYS A 34 19.75 -9.55 -0.43
CA CYS A 34 18.55 -9.25 -1.22
C CYS A 34 18.70 -8.03 -2.14
N GLY A 35 19.78 -7.23 -2.00
CA GLY A 35 20.01 -6.04 -2.81
C GLY A 35 18.97 -4.93 -2.62
N LYS A 36 18.15 -4.99 -1.56
CA LYS A 36 17.03 -4.06 -1.29
C LYS A 36 17.17 -3.40 0.07
N LYS A 37 16.71 -2.15 0.17
CA LYS A 37 16.68 -1.33 1.40
C LYS A 37 15.28 -0.80 1.68
N GLY A 38 15.06 -0.27 2.89
CA GLY A 38 13.76 0.26 3.33
C GLY A 38 12.81 -0.85 3.78
N ASN A 39 11.49 -0.60 3.77
CA ASN A 39 10.50 -1.62 4.08
C ASN A 39 10.27 -2.53 2.87
N ILE A 40 10.57 -3.82 3.00
CA ILE A 40 10.63 -4.74 1.85
C ILE A 40 9.40 -5.67 1.86
N PRO A 41 8.51 -5.60 0.85
CA PRO A 41 7.39 -6.53 0.71
C PRO A 41 7.88 -7.97 0.48
N VAL A 42 7.32 -8.91 1.24
CA VAL A 42 7.65 -10.33 1.12
C VAL A 42 6.41 -11.19 1.28
N LYS A 43 6.40 -12.34 0.60
CA LYS A 43 5.53 -13.48 0.94
C LYS A 43 6.35 -14.41 1.81
N ALA A 44 6.02 -14.46 3.09
CA ALA A 44 6.64 -15.30 4.10
C ALA A 44 5.83 -16.58 4.32
N THR A 45 6.51 -17.63 4.71
CA THR A 45 5.95 -18.90 5.19
C THR A 45 6.73 -19.25 6.45
N ILE A 46 6.02 -19.47 7.55
CA ILE A 46 6.60 -19.94 8.80
C ILE A 46 5.95 -21.28 9.08
N ASP A 47 6.76 -22.34 9.12
CA ASP A 47 6.34 -23.72 9.02
C ASP A 47 5.40 -23.91 7.81
N ASP A 48 4.09 -24.08 8.02
CA ASP A 48 3.08 -24.23 6.96
C ASP A 48 2.18 -22.99 6.76
N ILE A 49 2.44 -21.90 7.49
CA ILE A 49 1.58 -20.71 7.50
C ILE A 49 2.15 -19.64 6.58
N ALA A 50 1.53 -19.46 5.42
CA ALA A 50 1.89 -18.42 4.46
C ALA A 50 1.14 -17.10 4.70
N PHE A 51 1.86 -15.98 4.62
CA PHE A 51 1.29 -14.63 4.71
C PHE A 51 2.20 -13.59 4.05
N GLU A 52 1.63 -12.43 3.72
CA GLU A 52 2.39 -11.31 3.18
C GLU A 52 2.61 -10.22 4.22
N CYS A 53 3.82 -9.68 4.26
CA CYS A 53 4.18 -8.59 5.16
C CYS A 53 5.29 -7.73 4.57
N LYS A 54 5.73 -6.72 5.32
CA LYS A 54 6.96 -5.99 5.01
C LYS A 54 8.00 -6.28 6.06
N LEU A 55 9.20 -6.62 5.62
CA LEU A 55 10.37 -6.66 6.49
C LEU A 55 10.67 -5.25 6.97
N ILE A 56 10.96 -5.11 8.27
CA ILE A 56 11.19 -3.84 8.93
C ILE A 56 12.69 -3.65 9.14
N PRO A 57 13.31 -2.61 8.57
CA PRO A 57 14.73 -2.34 8.76
C PRO A 57 15.03 -1.90 10.20
N LYS A 58 16.15 -2.38 10.74
CA LYS A 58 16.73 -1.92 12.00
C LYS A 58 18.07 -1.17 11.81
N GLY A 59 18.51 -1.03 10.56
CA GLY A 59 19.77 -0.38 10.19
C GLY A 59 20.86 -1.41 9.89
N ASN A 60 21.91 -0.98 9.17
CA ASN A 60 23.09 -1.81 8.88
C ASN A 60 22.79 -3.21 8.30
N GLY A 61 21.73 -3.35 7.50
CA GLY A 61 21.34 -4.63 6.92
C GLY A 61 20.55 -5.56 7.84
N ASP A 62 20.31 -5.17 9.10
CA ASP A 62 19.47 -5.90 10.04
C ASP A 62 17.99 -5.65 9.76
N TYR A 63 17.21 -6.74 9.78
CA TYR A 63 15.78 -6.71 9.53
C TYR A 63 15.00 -7.63 10.45
N LEU A 64 13.76 -7.22 10.71
CA LEU A 64 12.76 -8.02 11.41
C LEU A 64 11.62 -8.39 10.48
N LEU A 65 11.17 -9.64 10.59
CA LEU A 65 9.93 -10.13 9.99
C LEU A 65 8.81 -10.01 11.04
N PRO A 66 7.82 -9.13 10.85
CA PRO A 66 6.77 -8.93 11.84
C PRO A 66 5.73 -10.05 11.83
N LEU A 67 5.37 -10.53 13.03
CA LEU A 67 4.25 -11.45 13.24
C LEU A 67 3.04 -10.68 13.77
N ASN A 68 1.91 -10.81 13.08
CA ASN A 68 0.64 -10.33 13.62
C ASN A 68 0.10 -11.36 14.65
N LYS A 69 -0.90 -10.95 15.42
CA LYS A 69 -1.49 -11.80 16.48
C LYS A 69 -2.10 -13.08 15.92
N ASP A 70 -2.75 -13.02 14.77
CA ASP A 70 -3.46 -14.17 14.17
C ASP A 70 -2.51 -15.24 13.62
N ILE A 71 -1.34 -14.84 13.13
CA ILE A 71 -0.28 -15.75 12.72
C ILE A 71 0.40 -16.31 13.97
N PHE A 72 0.79 -15.44 14.90
CA PHE A 72 1.47 -15.86 16.12
C PHE A 72 0.65 -16.85 16.97
N SER A 73 -0.68 -16.70 17.04
CA SER A 73 -1.55 -17.62 17.77
C SER A 73 -1.68 -19.01 17.13
N LYS A 74 -1.34 -19.15 15.84
CA LYS A 74 -1.39 -20.42 15.10
C LYS A 74 -0.04 -21.13 15.08
N LEU A 75 1.04 -20.44 15.44
CA LEU A 75 2.36 -21.05 15.53
C LEU A 75 2.41 -21.97 16.76
N GLY A 76 3.02 -23.14 16.60
CA GLY A 76 3.25 -24.06 17.70
C GLY A 76 4.21 -23.46 18.73
N SER A 77 4.26 -24.04 19.94
CA SER A 77 5.26 -23.66 20.95
C SER A 77 6.63 -24.27 20.62
N SER A 78 7.23 -23.84 19.50
CA SER A 78 8.60 -24.20 19.12
C SER A 78 9.58 -23.11 19.56
N GLY A 79 10.80 -23.53 19.93
CA GLY A 79 11.92 -22.61 20.19
C GLY A 79 12.41 -21.92 18.90
N GLU A 80 12.36 -22.62 17.77
CA GLU A 80 12.74 -22.11 16.45
C GLU A 80 11.77 -22.60 15.37
N TYR A 81 11.51 -21.74 14.39
CA TYR A 81 10.60 -22.02 13.28
C TYR A 81 11.37 -22.11 11.97
N ASP A 82 10.88 -22.92 11.03
CA ASP A 82 11.37 -22.91 9.67
C ASP A 82 10.74 -21.73 8.93
N VAL A 83 11.58 -20.79 8.49
CA VAL A 83 11.12 -19.54 7.88
C VAL A 83 11.60 -19.46 6.46
N ARG A 84 10.64 -19.35 5.54
CA ARG A 84 10.89 -19.09 4.11
C ARG A 84 10.28 -17.75 3.73
N PHE A 85 10.96 -16.97 2.89
CA PHE A 85 10.28 -15.86 2.21
C PHE A 85 10.75 -15.65 0.78
N THR A 86 9.93 -14.94 0.02
CA THR A 86 10.21 -14.46 -1.33
C THR A 86 9.97 -12.96 -1.39
N LEU A 87 10.78 -12.24 -2.17
CA LEU A 87 10.60 -10.81 -2.35
C LEU A 87 9.41 -10.55 -3.27
N LEU A 88 8.58 -9.58 -2.91
CA LEU A 88 7.52 -9.07 -3.76
C LEU A 88 7.88 -7.66 -4.26
N GLU A 89 7.31 -7.26 -5.38
CA GLU A 89 7.34 -5.85 -5.80
C GLU A 89 6.46 -5.00 -4.89
N GLN A 90 5.27 -5.52 -4.57
CA GLN A 90 4.29 -4.94 -3.67
C GLN A 90 3.45 -6.05 -3.02
N LEU A 91 2.66 -5.70 -2.00
CA LEU A 91 1.72 -6.64 -1.39
C LEU A 91 0.54 -6.86 -2.35
N THR A 92 -0.12 -8.01 -2.24
CA THR A 92 -1.20 -8.49 -3.12
C THR A 92 -2.39 -9.03 -2.33
N ARG A 93 -2.60 -8.56 -1.09
CA ARG A 93 -3.59 -9.12 -0.17
C ARG A 93 -5.04 -8.82 -0.54
N ILE A 94 -5.25 -7.83 -1.41
CA ILE A 94 -6.57 -7.40 -1.88
C ILE A 94 -6.84 -7.91 -3.31
N THR A 95 -5.80 -8.13 -4.11
CA THR A 95 -5.90 -8.31 -5.57
C THR A 95 -6.26 -9.72 -6.03
N ASN A 96 -6.23 -10.72 -5.15
CA ASN A 96 -6.27 -12.14 -5.54
C ASN A 96 -7.52 -12.56 -6.32
N ASP A 97 -8.65 -11.88 -6.12
CA ASP A 97 -9.94 -12.21 -6.73
C ASP A 97 -10.53 -11.00 -7.49
N SER A 98 -9.67 -10.17 -8.10
CA SER A 98 -10.15 -9.05 -8.90
C SER A 98 -10.83 -9.51 -10.19
N PRO A 99 -12.03 -8.99 -10.52
CA PRO A 99 -12.62 -9.15 -11.85
C PRO A 99 -12.07 -8.16 -12.88
N TYR A 100 -11.13 -7.29 -12.50
CA TYR A 100 -10.56 -6.23 -13.33
C TYR A 100 -9.07 -6.44 -13.57
N ASP A 101 -8.57 -5.88 -14.67
CA ASP A 101 -7.16 -5.86 -15.00
C ASP A 101 -6.77 -4.53 -15.69
N LYS A 102 -5.50 -4.39 -16.10
CA LYS A 102 -5.00 -3.13 -16.68
C LYS A 102 -5.61 -2.80 -18.05
N ASP A 103 -6.06 -3.82 -18.78
CA ASP A 103 -6.71 -3.67 -20.08
C ASP A 103 -8.22 -3.44 -19.90
N ASN A 104 -8.80 -3.99 -18.83
CA ASN A 104 -10.21 -3.91 -18.45
C ASN A 104 -10.37 -3.37 -17.01
N PRO A 105 -10.05 -2.09 -16.76
CA PRO A 105 -10.24 -1.49 -15.44
C PRO A 105 -11.73 -1.35 -15.12
N ILE A 106 -12.06 -1.18 -13.82
CA ILE A 106 -13.44 -0.98 -13.35
C ILE A 106 -14.17 0.14 -14.10
N ARG A 107 -13.44 1.17 -14.54
CA ARG A 107 -13.91 2.21 -15.45
C ARG A 107 -12.74 2.97 -16.08
N GLN A 108 -13.05 3.82 -17.05
CA GLN A 108 -12.16 4.89 -17.47
C GLN A 108 -12.42 6.18 -16.67
N ILE A 109 -11.35 6.87 -16.27
CA ILE A 109 -11.43 8.10 -15.48
C ILE A 109 -11.46 9.30 -16.42
N GLU A 110 -12.67 9.71 -16.81
CA GLU A 110 -12.90 10.92 -17.62
C GLU A 110 -13.34 12.13 -16.77
N SER A 111 -13.82 11.87 -15.56
CA SER A 111 -14.28 12.88 -14.60
C SER A 111 -14.33 12.31 -13.19
N ILE A 112 -14.33 13.21 -12.21
CA ILE A 112 -14.48 12.88 -10.78
C ILE A 112 -15.78 13.46 -10.25
N SER A 113 -16.63 12.60 -9.72
CA SER A 113 -17.78 12.99 -8.90
C SER A 113 -17.33 13.10 -7.44
N TYR A 114 -17.47 14.28 -6.86
CA TYR A 114 -17.07 14.51 -5.48
C TYR A 114 -17.86 13.64 -4.51
N LEU A 115 -17.16 12.98 -3.59
CA LEU A 115 -17.72 12.26 -2.45
C LEU A 115 -17.15 12.84 -1.16
N LYS A 116 -18.03 13.18 -0.22
CA LYS A 116 -17.61 13.54 1.14
C LYS A 116 -17.34 12.28 1.94
N GLN A 117 -16.26 12.27 2.73
CA GLN A 117 -15.99 11.12 3.60
C GLN A 117 -17.10 10.98 4.65
N PRO A 118 -17.56 9.74 4.97
CA PRO A 118 -18.64 9.54 5.93
C PRO A 118 -18.23 10.04 7.33
N HIS A 119 -16.99 9.73 7.74
CA HIS A 119 -16.38 10.18 8.99
C HIS A 119 -14.90 10.46 8.80
N ASN A 120 -14.28 11.16 9.76
CA ASN A 120 -12.83 11.38 9.77
C ASN A 120 -12.08 10.05 9.68
N GLY A 121 -11.07 9.99 8.82
CA GLY A 121 -10.21 8.82 8.64
C GLY A 121 -10.63 7.84 7.55
N TYR A 122 -11.62 8.20 6.73
CA TYR A 122 -12.01 7.45 5.52
C TYR A 122 -11.47 8.06 4.21
N CYS A 123 -10.59 9.06 4.29
CA CYS A 123 -10.11 9.81 3.13
C CYS A 123 -9.53 8.92 2.02
N GLY A 124 -8.76 7.88 2.34
CA GLY A 124 -8.22 6.96 1.34
C GLY A 124 -9.30 6.12 0.64
N GLN A 125 -10.27 5.60 1.39
CA GLN A 125 -11.41 4.88 0.83
C GLN A 125 -12.26 5.79 -0.06
N THR A 126 -12.49 7.03 0.38
CA THR A 126 -13.26 8.01 -0.40
C THR A 126 -12.53 8.44 -1.68
N CYS A 127 -11.19 8.61 -1.65
CA CYS A 127 -10.41 8.86 -2.86
C CYS A 127 -10.56 7.72 -3.88
N LEU A 128 -10.40 6.48 -3.42
CA LEU A 128 -10.55 5.29 -4.24
C LEU A 128 -11.98 5.17 -4.80
N ALA A 129 -13.00 5.49 -4.01
CA ALA A 129 -14.39 5.49 -4.43
C ALA A 129 -14.64 6.53 -5.54
N MET A 130 -14.08 7.73 -5.40
CA MET A 130 -14.16 8.77 -6.42
C MET A 130 -13.50 8.37 -7.75
N LEU A 131 -12.32 7.73 -7.69
CA LEU A 131 -11.62 7.23 -8.87
C LEU A 131 -12.39 6.08 -9.54
N ALA A 132 -12.85 5.12 -8.74
CA ALA A 132 -13.57 3.94 -9.22
C ALA A 132 -15.02 4.22 -9.63
N GLY A 133 -15.61 5.34 -9.22
CA GLY A 133 -17.02 5.67 -9.49
C GLY A 133 -18.00 4.77 -8.75
N ILE A 134 -17.63 4.26 -7.57
CA ILE A 134 -18.44 3.37 -6.74
C ILE A 134 -18.65 3.97 -5.34
N SER A 135 -19.43 3.30 -4.49
CA SER A 135 -19.68 3.79 -3.13
C SER A 135 -18.46 3.61 -2.21
N VAL A 136 -18.37 4.45 -1.17
CA VAL A 136 -17.31 4.33 -0.13
C VAL A 136 -17.43 2.98 0.59
N ASP A 137 -18.64 2.47 0.80
CA ASP A 137 -18.90 1.21 1.48
C ASP A 137 -18.40 0.00 0.67
N GLU A 138 -18.52 0.03 -0.66
CA GLU A 138 -17.94 -1.00 -1.52
C GLU A 138 -16.41 -1.01 -1.43
N VAL A 139 -15.79 0.17 -1.44
CA VAL A 139 -14.32 0.26 -1.26
C VAL A 139 -13.89 -0.27 0.11
N ILE A 140 -14.64 0.02 1.18
CA ILE A 140 -14.35 -0.51 2.53
C ILE A 140 -14.34 -2.04 2.52
N LYS A 141 -15.31 -2.67 1.85
CA LYS A 141 -15.42 -4.12 1.71
C LYS A 141 -14.23 -4.69 0.92
N ILE A 142 -13.92 -4.12 -0.24
CA ILE A 142 -12.80 -4.53 -1.11
C ILE A 142 -11.47 -4.41 -0.37
N MET A 143 -11.20 -3.25 0.22
CA MET A 143 -9.95 -2.93 0.89
C MET A 143 -9.77 -3.64 2.24
N LYS A 144 -10.86 -4.23 2.77
CA LYS A 144 -10.94 -4.85 4.10
C LYS A 144 -10.30 -3.94 5.16
N SER A 145 -10.73 -2.68 5.18
CA SER A 145 -10.13 -1.64 6.03
C SER A 145 -11.14 -0.60 6.48
N THR A 146 -11.03 -0.19 7.74
CA THR A 146 -11.92 0.80 8.35
C THR A 146 -11.19 2.13 8.57
N LYS A 147 -11.82 3.03 9.34
CA LYS A 147 -11.29 4.33 9.73
C LYS A 147 -9.80 4.28 10.11
N TRP A 148 -9.01 5.17 9.51
CA TRP A 148 -7.55 5.33 9.68
C TRP A 148 -6.67 4.16 9.22
N GLN A 149 -7.20 3.22 8.43
CA GLN A 149 -6.47 2.03 7.99
C GLN A 149 -6.09 2.04 6.51
N ALA A 150 -6.37 3.13 5.78
CA ALA A 150 -6.03 3.28 4.37
C ALA A 150 -4.55 3.68 4.15
N SER A 151 -3.62 2.78 4.50
CA SER A 151 -2.20 2.97 4.19
C SER A 151 -1.96 3.06 2.68
N ILE A 152 -0.89 3.74 2.25
CA ILE A 152 -0.49 3.81 0.83
C ILE A 152 -0.40 2.42 0.18
N SER A 153 0.12 1.39 0.87
CA SER A 153 0.18 0.04 0.29
C SER A 153 -1.20 -0.56 0.02
N LYS A 154 -2.16 -0.38 0.94
CA LYS A 154 -3.54 -0.79 0.67
C LYS A 154 -4.16 0.04 -0.46
N VAL A 155 -3.82 1.33 -0.57
CA VAL A 155 -4.30 2.17 -1.69
C VAL A 155 -3.80 1.61 -3.02
N LEU A 156 -2.51 1.28 -3.13
CA LEU A 156 -1.93 0.67 -4.32
C LEU A 156 -2.56 -0.69 -4.61
N GLU A 157 -2.65 -1.58 -3.62
CA GLU A 157 -3.32 -2.88 -3.74
C GLU A 157 -4.78 -2.76 -4.21
N THR A 158 -5.51 -1.72 -3.78
CA THR A 158 -6.87 -1.47 -4.24
C THR A 158 -6.91 -0.87 -5.65
N LEU A 159 -5.93 -0.04 -6.05
CA LEU A 159 -5.81 0.43 -7.43
C LEU A 159 -5.55 -0.74 -8.38
N ASP A 160 -4.68 -1.68 -8.00
CA ASP A 160 -4.46 -2.93 -8.75
C ASP A 160 -5.74 -3.75 -8.83
N TYR A 161 -6.48 -3.88 -7.71
CA TYR A 161 -7.78 -4.53 -7.72
C TYR A 161 -8.71 -3.86 -8.73
N PHE A 162 -8.75 -2.53 -8.83
CA PHE A 162 -9.58 -1.85 -9.82
C PHE A 162 -9.04 -1.89 -11.26
N GLY A 163 -7.89 -2.51 -11.51
CA GLY A 163 -7.24 -2.52 -12.82
C GLY A 163 -6.61 -1.17 -13.20
N PHE A 164 -6.47 -0.23 -12.27
CA PHE A 164 -5.88 1.07 -12.59
C PHE A 164 -4.35 0.99 -12.70
N SER A 165 -3.81 1.48 -13.81
CA SER A 165 -2.37 1.68 -13.96
C SER A 165 -1.92 2.95 -13.24
N TYR A 166 -0.83 2.89 -12.49
CA TYR A 166 -0.27 4.03 -11.76
C TYR A 166 1.26 4.05 -11.80
N LYS A 167 1.85 5.23 -11.56
CA LYS A 167 3.30 5.38 -11.39
C LYS A 167 3.69 5.31 -9.92
N LYS A 168 4.98 5.07 -9.66
CA LYS A 168 5.53 5.10 -8.30
C LYS A 168 5.28 6.47 -7.65
N PRO A 169 5.08 6.53 -6.32
CA PRO A 169 4.90 7.80 -5.62
C PRO A 169 6.06 8.77 -5.88
N VAL A 170 5.74 10.01 -6.20
CA VAL A 170 6.70 11.11 -6.35
C VAL A 170 6.62 11.99 -5.12
N TYR A 171 7.74 12.18 -4.43
CA TYR A 171 7.83 13.04 -3.25
C TYR A 171 8.14 14.47 -3.66
N THR A 172 7.32 15.42 -3.20
CA THR A 172 7.44 16.83 -3.59
C THR A 172 8.45 17.58 -2.74
N HIS A 173 8.76 17.09 -1.54
CA HIS A 173 9.63 17.78 -0.57
C HIS A 173 9.18 19.22 -0.25
N GLY A 174 7.89 19.53 -0.41
CA GLY A 174 7.32 20.87 -0.21
C GLY A 174 7.48 21.82 -1.39
N GLU A 175 8.09 21.37 -2.50
CA GLU A 175 8.24 22.14 -3.73
C GLU A 175 6.92 22.23 -4.50
N LYS A 176 6.78 23.32 -5.26
CA LYS A 176 5.66 23.46 -6.20
C LYS A 176 5.91 22.55 -7.40
N VAL A 177 4.97 21.65 -7.66
CA VAL A 177 5.04 20.70 -8.79
C VAL A 177 3.84 20.86 -9.72
N MET A 178 4.04 20.52 -10.98
CA MET A 178 2.94 20.31 -11.92
C MET A 178 2.38 18.92 -11.71
N PHE A 179 1.10 18.83 -11.37
CA PHE A 179 0.43 17.53 -11.21
C PHE A 179 0.07 16.93 -12.58
N PRO A 180 0.14 15.60 -12.71
CA PRO A 180 -0.43 14.92 -13.87
C PRO A 180 -1.95 15.09 -13.89
N LYS A 181 -2.58 14.76 -15.03
CA LYS A 181 -4.04 14.91 -15.21
C LYS A 181 -4.85 14.28 -14.07
N CYS A 182 -4.44 13.13 -13.54
CA CYS A 182 -5.08 12.51 -12.38
C CYS A 182 -4.03 11.97 -11.40
N CYS A 183 -4.17 12.28 -10.11
CA CYS A 183 -3.35 11.66 -9.07
C CYS A 183 -4.05 11.59 -7.71
N ILE A 184 -3.61 10.64 -6.89
CA ILE A 184 -3.87 10.65 -5.45
C ILE A 184 -2.76 11.45 -4.79
N ILE A 185 -3.13 12.48 -4.04
CA ILE A 185 -2.20 13.31 -3.28
C ILE A 185 -2.19 12.85 -1.84
N ASN A 186 -0.97 12.74 -1.29
CA ASN A 186 -0.71 12.53 0.11
C ASN A 186 -0.25 13.86 0.74
N SER A 187 -1.05 14.38 1.65
CA SER A 187 -0.86 15.65 2.32
C SER A 187 -0.64 15.46 3.82
N ARG A 188 0.07 16.39 4.46
CA ARG A 188 0.22 16.45 5.90
C ARG A 188 -1.11 16.87 6.54
N GLY A 189 -1.76 15.95 7.25
CA GLY A 189 -2.91 16.27 8.10
C GLY A 189 -2.50 16.58 9.54
N CYS A 190 -3.48 16.96 10.38
CA CYS A 190 -3.24 17.32 11.78
C CYS A 190 -2.75 16.14 12.65
N GLU A 191 -3.38 14.96 12.51
CA GLU A 191 -3.02 13.77 13.30
C GLU A 191 -2.28 12.72 12.46
N LYS A 192 -2.69 12.56 11.19
CA LYS A 192 -2.15 11.57 10.25
C LYS A 192 -2.12 12.16 8.85
N SER A 193 -1.34 11.55 7.97
CA SER A 193 -1.38 11.82 6.54
C SER A 193 -2.82 11.77 6.01
N HIS A 194 -3.16 12.72 5.15
CA HIS A 194 -4.47 12.89 4.53
C HIS A 194 -4.37 12.61 3.03
N LEU A 195 -5.41 12.00 2.46
CA LEU A 195 -5.48 11.67 1.04
C LEU A 195 -6.58 12.47 0.36
N LEU A 196 -6.28 12.98 -0.83
CA LEU A 196 -7.23 13.65 -1.72
C LEU A 196 -6.95 13.27 -3.18
N VAL A 197 -7.92 13.51 -4.06
CA VAL A 197 -7.76 13.32 -5.51
C VAL A 197 -7.51 14.67 -6.16
N TYR A 198 -6.57 14.74 -7.09
CA TYR A 198 -6.45 15.83 -8.05
C TYR A 198 -6.85 15.31 -9.42
N PHE A 199 -7.71 16.05 -10.11
CA PHE A 199 -8.09 15.76 -11.49
C PHE A 199 -8.21 17.07 -12.27
N ASP A 200 -7.40 17.21 -13.31
CA ASP A 200 -7.47 18.28 -14.32
C ASP A 200 -7.62 19.70 -13.74
N GLY A 201 -6.71 20.07 -12.84
CA GLY A 201 -6.72 21.40 -12.20
C GLY A 201 -7.61 21.53 -10.96
N VAL A 202 -8.31 20.48 -10.56
CA VAL A 202 -9.26 20.50 -9.45
C VAL A 202 -8.87 19.50 -8.37
N PHE A 203 -8.86 19.96 -7.12
CA PHE A 203 -8.64 19.15 -5.92
C PHE A 203 -9.99 18.73 -5.33
N TYR A 204 -10.13 17.44 -5.08
CA TYR A 204 -11.30 16.79 -4.48
C TYR A 204 -10.86 16.24 -3.13
N ASP A 205 -10.98 17.06 -2.09
CA ASP A 205 -10.61 16.71 -0.73
C ASP A 205 -11.83 16.13 0.01
N PRO A 206 -11.82 14.84 0.38
CA PRO A 206 -12.95 14.19 1.07
C PRO A 206 -13.38 14.88 2.37
N ALA A 207 -12.49 15.64 3.01
CA ALA A 207 -12.74 16.33 4.26
C ALA A 207 -13.21 17.77 4.06
N THR A 208 -12.61 18.50 3.10
CA THR A 208 -12.80 19.95 2.97
C THR A 208 -13.58 20.39 1.72
N GLY A 209 -13.83 19.50 0.76
CA GLY A 209 -14.60 19.78 -0.44
C GLY A 209 -13.77 19.90 -1.72
N VAL A 210 -14.34 20.60 -2.71
CA VAL A 210 -13.74 20.78 -4.03
C VAL A 210 -13.11 22.17 -4.12
N SER A 211 -11.86 22.25 -4.59
CA SER A 211 -11.13 23.51 -4.74
C SER A 211 -10.23 23.52 -5.97
N LYS A 212 -9.89 24.70 -6.48
CA LYS A 212 -8.84 24.88 -7.51
C LYS A 212 -7.47 25.21 -6.92
N ASP A 213 -7.42 25.51 -5.63
CA ASP A 213 -6.19 25.83 -4.91
C ASP A 213 -6.03 24.91 -3.70
N TYR A 214 -4.79 24.50 -3.44
CA TYR A 214 -4.45 23.64 -2.32
C TYR A 214 -3.07 24.02 -1.75
N PRO A 215 -2.87 24.04 -0.42
CA PRO A 215 -1.61 24.47 0.18
C PRO A 215 -0.43 23.55 -0.18
N HIS A 216 0.33 23.87 -1.24
CA HIS A 216 1.40 23.00 -1.74
C HIS A 216 2.44 22.57 -0.68
N LYS A 217 2.73 23.43 0.32
CA LYS A 217 3.66 23.12 1.42
C LYS A 217 3.20 21.96 2.31
N THR A 218 1.92 21.60 2.28
CA THR A 218 1.40 20.43 3.02
C THR A 218 1.51 19.15 2.21
N ILE A 219 1.68 19.23 0.89
CA ILE A 219 1.78 18.07 0.01
C ILE A 219 3.11 17.37 0.24
N ILE A 220 3.04 16.08 0.54
CA ILE A 220 4.19 15.20 0.81
C ILE A 220 4.59 14.45 -0.47
N SER A 221 3.60 13.88 -1.14
CA SER A 221 3.80 13.09 -2.35
C SER A 221 2.52 13.00 -3.18
N TYR A 222 2.63 12.54 -4.42
CA TYR A 222 1.49 12.17 -5.24
C TYR A 222 1.74 10.85 -5.98
N ILE A 223 0.66 10.17 -6.37
CA ILE A 223 0.65 8.94 -7.15
C ILE A 223 -0.16 9.20 -8.41
N GLU A 224 0.51 9.29 -9.55
CA GLU A 224 -0.14 9.43 -10.85
C GLU A 224 -0.98 8.19 -11.15
N VAL A 225 -2.25 8.41 -11.48
CA VAL A 225 -3.17 7.36 -11.93
C VAL A 225 -3.45 7.62 -13.40
N SER A 226 -3.29 6.58 -14.23
CA SER A 226 -3.44 6.68 -15.67
C SER A 226 -4.89 6.93 -16.01
N THR A 227 -5.15 8.04 -16.68
CA THR A 227 -6.39 8.30 -17.42
C THR A 227 -6.04 8.02 -18.87
N LEU A 228 -6.68 7.08 -19.56
CA LEU A 228 -6.33 6.80 -20.96
C LEU A 228 -6.20 8.12 -21.75
N ASN A 229 -5.05 8.30 -22.40
CA ASN A 229 -4.86 9.39 -23.34
C ASN A 229 -5.80 9.09 -24.51
N ARG A 230 -6.80 9.96 -24.71
CA ARG A 230 -7.40 10.06 -26.05
C ARG A 230 -6.27 10.56 -26.95
N THR A 231 -5.67 9.65 -27.72
CA THR A 231 -4.92 9.99 -28.92
C THR A 231 -5.80 10.77 -29.87
#